data_AF-J3H152-F1
#
_entry.id   AF-J3H152-F1
#
_cell.length_a   1.000
_cell.length_b   1.000
_cell.length_c   1.000
_cell.angle_alpha   90.00
_cell.angle_beta   90.00
_cell.angle_gamma   90.00
#
_symmetry.space_group_name_H-M   'P 1'
#
loop_
_entity.id
_entity.type
_entity.pdbx_description
1 polymer ?
#
loop_
_entity_poly.entity_id
_entity_poly.type
_entity_poly.pdbx_seq_one_letter_code
_entity_poly.pdbx_strand_id
1 'polypeptide(L)'
;MSESNREKFNDLISQIMDVLIDSCPVYNSLDPEEFGIQAGEMANNGMYNPTDEEAFFNDCIRWLKDEEFIRGDNSFVVTSYGLEMFNSLPDCLVAN
;
A
#
# COMPACT_ATOMS: atom_id res chain seq x y z
N MET A 1 -1.10 11.94 16.98
CA MET A 1 -2.12 11.12 16.29
C MET A 1 -3.12 10.65 17.34
N SER A 2 -4.43 10.68 17.06
CA SER A 2 -5.40 9.96 17.90
C SER A 2 -5.14 8.46 17.79
N GLU A 3 -5.50 7.69 18.81
CA GLU A 3 -5.33 6.23 18.84
C GLU A 3 -6.04 5.55 17.66
N SER A 4 -7.23 6.04 17.30
CA SER A 4 -8.00 5.59 16.13
C SER A 4 -7.30 5.79 14.79
N ASN A 5 -6.53 6.88 14.61
CA ASN A 5 -5.84 7.11 13.33
C ASN A 5 -4.62 6.19 13.17
N ARG A 6 -3.97 5.82 14.28
CA ARG A 6 -2.87 4.85 14.27
C ARG A 6 -3.37 3.45 13.92
N GLU A 7 -4.50 3.04 14.48
CA GLU A 7 -5.11 1.74 14.18
C GLU A 7 -5.49 1.65 12.70
N LYS A 8 -6.20 2.66 12.18
CA LYS A 8 -6.55 2.73 10.75
C LYS A 8 -5.33 2.66 9.83
N PHE A 9 -4.25 3.36 10.20
CA PHE A 9 -3.00 3.30 9.45
C PHE A 9 -2.43 1.88 9.42
N ASN A 10 -2.28 1.25 10.59
CA ASN A 10 -1.70 -0.09 10.70
C ASN A 10 -2.54 -1.13 9.96
N ASP A 11 -3.87 -1.05 10.06
CA ASP A 11 -4.79 -1.96 9.39
C ASP A 11 -4.67 -1.85 7.87
N LEU A 12 -4.59 -0.62 7.35
CA LEU A 12 -4.49 -0.39 5.91
C LEU A 12 -3.14 -0.80 5.35
N ILE A 13 -2.05 -0.50 6.07
CA ILE A 13 -0.70 -0.96 5.73
C ILE A 13 -0.64 -2.48 5.65
N SER A 14 -1.24 -3.17 6.62
CA SER A 14 -1.26 -4.64 6.65
C SER A 14 -2.01 -5.21 5.44
N GLN A 15 -3.20 -4.67 5.13
CA GLN A 15 -3.99 -5.10 3.98
C GLN A 15 -3.27 -4.87 2.64
N ILE A 16 -2.65 -3.70 2.46
CA ILE A 16 -1.88 -3.40 1.25
C ILE A 16 -0.71 -4.39 1.09
N MET A 17 0.02 -4.63 2.18
CA MET A 17 1.16 -5.54 2.16
C MET A 17 0.77 -6.98 1.89
N ASP A 18 -0.32 -7.48 2.48
CA ASP A 18 -0.83 -8.83 2.20
C ASP A 18 -1.10 -9.03 0.70
N VAL A 19 -1.78 -8.07 0.05
CA VAL A 19 -2.05 -8.10 -1.40
C VAL A 19 -0.76 -8.16 -2.21
N LEU A 20 0.24 -7.35 -1.85
CA LEU A 20 1.52 -7.28 -2.59
C LEU A 20 2.44 -8.47 -2.32
N ILE A 21 2.36 -9.08 -1.14
CA ILE A 21 3.09 -10.29 -0.77
C ILE A 21 2.53 -11.47 -1.55
N ASP A 22 1.20 -11.63 -1.60
CA ASP A 22 0.54 -12.70 -2.34
C ASP A 22 0.79 -12.62 -3.85
N SER A 23 0.95 -11.41 -4.40
CA SER A 23 1.29 -11.21 -5.80
C SER A 23 2.79 -11.27 -6.10
N CYS A 24 3.66 -11.26 -5.08
CA CYS A 24 5.11 -11.25 -5.25
C CYS A 24 5.60 -12.49 -6.02
N PRO A 25 6.53 -12.36 -7.00
CA PRO A 25 7.31 -11.17 -7.37
C PRO A 25 6.70 -10.33 -8.51
N VAL A 26 5.40 -10.50 -8.79
CA VAL A 26 4.69 -9.78 -9.87
C VAL A 26 4.23 -8.41 -9.36
N TYR A 27 4.35 -7.41 -10.24
CA TYR A 27 3.81 -6.09 -9.97
C TYR A 27 2.27 -6.14 -9.99
N ASN A 28 1.64 -5.56 -8.97
CA ASN A 28 0.18 -5.48 -8.84
C ASN A 28 -0.28 -4.02 -8.69
N SER A 29 -1.40 -3.68 -9.29
CA SER A 29 -2.05 -2.38 -9.08
C SER A 29 -2.80 -2.40 -7.74
N LEU A 30 -2.85 -1.26 -7.07
CA LEU A 30 -3.63 -1.07 -5.84
C LEU A 30 -4.77 -0.11 -6.16
N ASP A 31 -5.99 -0.63 -6.26
CA ASP A 31 -7.19 0.17 -6.49
C ASP A 31 -7.90 0.42 -5.14
N PRO A 32 -8.15 1.68 -4.74
CA PRO A 32 -8.87 2.00 -3.50
C PRO A 32 -10.19 1.22 -3.34
N GLU A 33 -10.91 0.95 -4.44
CA GLU A 33 -12.20 0.26 -4.39
C GLU A 33 -12.06 -1.20 -3.90
N GLU A 34 -10.92 -1.87 -4.15
CA GLU A 34 -10.63 -3.22 -3.67
C GLU A 34 -10.49 -3.28 -2.14
N PHE A 35 -10.18 -2.14 -1.51
CA PHE A 35 -10.09 -1.97 -0.06
C PHE A 35 -11.40 -1.41 0.54
N GLY A 36 -12.46 -1.30 -0.27
CA GLY A 36 -13.73 -0.70 0.14
C GLY A 36 -13.65 0.81 0.36
N ILE A 37 -12.62 1.46 -0.19
CA ILE A 37 -12.40 2.91 -0.09
C ILE A 37 -13.03 3.59 -1.31
N GLN A 38 -13.85 4.59 -1.05
CA GLN A 38 -14.48 5.34 -2.13
C GLN A 38 -13.43 6.18 -2.88
N ALA A 39 -13.29 5.91 -4.18
CA ALA A 39 -12.50 6.74 -5.07
C ALA A 39 -13.11 8.14 -5.24
N GLY A 40 -12.25 9.10 -5.48
CA GLY A 40 -12.58 10.47 -5.80
C GLY A 40 -13.30 10.62 -7.12
N GLU A 41 -13.63 11.86 -7.43
CA GLU A 41 -14.37 12.21 -8.63
C GLU A 41 -13.65 13.28 -9.44
N MET A 42 -13.85 13.21 -10.76
CA MET A 42 -13.40 14.26 -11.66
C MET A 42 -14.32 15.47 -11.50
N ALA A 43 -13.78 16.57 -10.98
CA ALA A 43 -14.51 17.82 -10.90
C ALA A 43 -14.76 18.41 -12.30
N ASN A 44 -15.78 19.28 -12.41
CA ASN A 44 -16.19 19.91 -13.68
C ASN A 44 -15.07 20.71 -14.38
N ASN A 45 -13.99 21.05 -13.68
CA ASN A 45 -12.82 21.73 -14.22
C ASN A 45 -11.73 20.79 -14.75
N GLY A 46 -11.97 19.46 -14.76
CA GLY A 46 -11.03 18.44 -15.20
C GLY A 46 -9.97 18.05 -14.16
N MET A 47 -10.08 18.54 -12.92
CA MET A 47 -9.20 18.16 -11.81
C MET A 47 -9.78 16.95 -11.08
N TYR A 48 -8.96 15.94 -10.82
CA TYR A 48 -9.35 14.83 -9.97
C TYR A 48 -9.28 15.25 -8.50
N ASN A 49 -10.39 15.05 -7.77
CA ASN A 49 -10.49 15.34 -6.36
C ASN A 49 -10.63 14.02 -5.59
N PRO A 50 -9.56 13.52 -4.94
CA PRO A 50 -9.64 12.33 -4.12
C PRO A 50 -10.54 12.57 -2.89
N THR A 51 -11.19 11.51 -2.40
CA THR A 51 -11.84 11.56 -1.08
C THR A 51 -10.78 11.64 0.02
N ASP A 52 -11.16 12.05 1.24
CA ASP A 52 -10.24 12.05 2.38
C ASP A 52 -9.68 10.64 2.67
N GLU A 53 -10.48 9.60 2.43
CA GLU A 53 -10.08 8.19 2.63
C GLU A 53 -9.12 7.72 1.53
N GLU A 54 -9.38 8.08 0.27
CA GLU A 54 -8.46 7.79 -0.84
C GLU A 54 -7.13 8.54 -0.68
N ALA A 55 -7.17 9.81 -0.25
CA ALA A 55 -5.96 10.56 0.05
C ALA A 55 -5.13 9.88 1.15
N PHE A 56 -5.79 9.38 2.21
CA PHE A 56 -5.14 8.63 3.27
C PHE A 56 -4.55 7.29 2.78
N PHE A 57 -5.27 6.57 1.91
CA PHE A 57 -4.77 5.36 1.27
C PHE A 57 -3.51 5.62 0.44
N ASN A 58 -3.54 6.66 -0.40
CA ASN A 58 -2.40 7.08 -1.20
C ASN A 58 -1.21 7.53 -0.34
N ASP A 59 -1.45 8.18 0.79
CA ASP A 59 -0.41 8.52 1.76
C ASP A 59 0.21 7.27 2.41
N CYS A 60 -0.57 6.22 2.68
CA CYS A 60 -0.05 4.94 3.16
C CYS A 60 0.86 4.26 2.13
N ILE A 61 0.44 4.24 0.86
CA ILE A 61 1.27 3.72 -0.25
C ILE A 61 2.57 4.53 -0.36
N ARG A 62 2.49 5.87 -0.30
CA ARG A 62 3.67 6.73 -0.33
C ARG A 62 4.61 6.40 0.83
N TRP A 63 4.09 6.24 2.04
CA TRP A 63 4.90 5.88 3.20
C TRP A 63 5.59 4.52 3.02
N LEU A 64 4.88 3.49 2.52
CA LEU A 64 5.49 2.19 2.21
C LEU A 64 6.63 2.28 1.19
N LYS A 65 6.52 3.18 0.21
CA LYS A 65 7.60 3.45 -0.76
C LYS A 65 8.77 4.17 -0.11
N ASP A 66 8.49 5.21 0.68
CA ASP A 66 9.52 6.03 1.34
C ASP A 66 10.35 5.20 2.33
N GLU A 67 9.74 4.22 2.98
CA GLU A 67 10.39 3.24 3.88
C GLU A 67 10.95 2.01 3.13
N GLU A 68 10.94 2.03 1.79
CA GLU A 68 11.49 0.99 0.92
C GLU A 68 10.87 -0.42 1.07
N PHE A 69 9.69 -0.55 1.67
CA PHE A 69 8.97 -1.83 1.75
C PHE A 69 8.43 -2.27 0.39
N ILE A 70 8.08 -1.31 -0.46
CA ILE A 70 7.56 -1.55 -1.82
C ILE A 70 8.26 -0.64 -2.83
N ARG A 71 8.16 -0.99 -4.12
CA ARG A 71 8.67 -0.17 -5.23
C ARG A 71 7.72 -0.20 -6.43
N GLY A 72 7.79 0.83 -7.28
CA GLY A 72 6.94 1.01 -8.46
C GLY A 72 6.11 2.30 -8.40
N ASP A 73 5.33 2.58 -9.43
CA ASP A 73 4.56 3.84 -9.56
C ASP A 73 3.06 3.61 -9.77
N ASN A 74 2.66 2.97 -10.88
CA ASN A 74 1.25 2.62 -11.14
C ASN A 74 0.91 1.17 -10.75
N SER A 75 1.95 0.39 -10.52
CA SER A 75 1.87 -0.98 -10.03
C SER A 75 3.07 -1.19 -9.12
N PHE A 76 2.88 -1.96 -8.07
CA PHE A 76 3.83 -2.08 -6.98
C PHE A 76 4.24 -3.53 -6.80
N VAL A 77 5.46 -3.72 -6.31
CA VAL A 77 5.94 -5.02 -5.85
C VAL A 77 6.64 -4.81 -4.52
N VAL A 78 6.45 -5.77 -3.61
CA VAL A 78 7.15 -5.80 -2.32
C VAL A 78 8.65 -6.03 -2.52
N THR A 79 9.48 -5.36 -1.73
CA THR A 79 10.94 -5.55 -1.73
C THR A 79 11.32 -6.73 -0.83
N SER A 80 12.57 -7.22 -0.92
CA SER A 80 13.05 -8.23 0.03
C SER A 80 13.03 -7.72 1.48
N TYR A 81 13.29 -6.42 1.68
CA TYR A 81 13.20 -5.79 2.99
C TYR A 81 11.75 -5.75 3.52
N GLY A 82 10.77 -5.39 2.66
CA GLY A 82 9.36 -5.47 3.00
C GLY A 82 8.92 -6.90 3.36
N LEU A 83 9.34 -7.89 2.59
CA LEU A 83 9.06 -9.31 2.89
C LEU A 83 9.65 -9.73 4.23
N GLU A 84 10.88 -9.34 4.55
CA GLU A 84 11.53 -9.67 5.82
C GLU A 84 10.79 -9.04 7.01
N MET A 85 10.44 -7.76 6.91
CA MET A 85 9.74 -7.04 7.96
C MET A 85 8.33 -7.58 8.23
N PHE A 86 7.70 -8.17 7.21
CA PHE A 86 6.39 -8.83 7.31
C PHE A 86 6.50 -10.36 7.47
N ASN A 87 7.67 -10.88 7.85
CA ASN A 87 7.93 -12.31 8.09
C ASN A 87 7.49 -13.23 6.94
N SER A 88 7.58 -12.72 5.71
CA SER A 88 7.14 -13.37 4.48
C SER A 88 8.30 -13.61 3.50
N LEU A 89 9.55 -13.39 3.95
CA LEU A 89 10.73 -13.66 3.14
C LEU A 89 10.89 -15.18 2.94
N PRO A 90 10.95 -15.68 1.69
CA PRO A 90 11.17 -17.09 1.44
C PRO A 90 12.49 -17.60 2.04
N ASP A 91 12.46 -18.80 2.63
CA ASP A 91 13.63 -19.41 3.29
C ASP A 91 14.90 -19.43 2.43
N CYS A 92 14.75 -19.56 1.12
CA CYS A 92 15.89 -19.57 0.18
C CYS A 92 16.61 -18.22 0.06
N LEU A 93 16.02 -17.14 0.55
CA LEU A 93 16.56 -15.78 0.54
C LEU A 93 16.97 -15.28 1.93
N VAL A 94 16.68 -16.03 2.99
CA VAL A 94 17.13 -15.70 4.35
C VAL A 94 18.66 -15.82 4.39
N ALA A 95 19.35 -14.72 4.68
CA ALA A 95 20.79 -14.73 4.84
C ALA A 95 21.16 -15.55 6.09
N ASN A 96 21.98 -16.60 5.91
CA ASN A 96 22.56 -17.38 7.01
C ASN A 96 23.65 -16.59 7.74
#